data_AF-A0A154NWF5-F1
#
_entry.id   AF-A0A154NWF5-F1
#
_cell.length_a   1.000
_cell.length_b   1.000
_cell.length_c   1.000
_cell.angle_alpha   90.00
_cell.angle_beta   90.00
_cell.angle_gamma   90.00
#
_symmetry.space_group_name_H-M   'P 1'
#
loop_
_entity.id
_entity.type
_entity.pdbx_description
1 polymer ?
#
loop_
_entity_poly.entity_id
_entity_poly.type
_entity_poly.pdbx_seq_one_letter_code
_entity_poly.pdbx_strand_id
1 'polypeptide(L)'
;MLLAGVFGFAIYFVKSSLQILMVTCVFSLMIVTANFVIGSIVVDIFPTHVGAVAICMMTFFGRVGAIASNLAFGMLLDISCEVPIFLVGSLVILGGLLALMLPRKKS
;
A
#
# COMPACT_ATOMS: atom_id res chain seq x y z
N MET A 1 -6.13 -2.85 -3.78
CA MET A 1 -6.06 -2.28 -2.42
C MET A 1 -7.06 -2.95 -1.47
N LEU A 2 -8.38 -2.85 -1.67
CA LEU A 2 -9.37 -3.49 -0.77
C LEU A 2 -9.25 -5.02 -0.68
N LEU A 3 -9.16 -5.72 -1.82
CA LEU A 3 -8.97 -7.17 -1.84
C LEU A 3 -7.66 -7.61 -1.18
N ALA A 4 -6.60 -6.80 -1.35
CA ALA A 4 -5.31 -7.02 -0.68
C ALA A 4 -5.40 -6.85 0.85
N GLY A 5 -6.21 -5.88 1.33
CA GLY A 5 -6.48 -5.71 2.76
C GLY A 5 -7.23 -6.90 3.37
N VAL A 6 -8.19 -7.49 2.63
CA VAL A 6 -8.90 -8.71 3.06
C VAL A 6 -7.95 -9.91 3.16
N PHE A 7 -7.07 -10.09 2.18
CA PHE A 7 -6.03 -11.13 2.23
C PHE A 7 -5.00 -10.87 3.34
N GLY A 8 -4.68 -9.61 3.65
CA GLY A 8 -3.81 -9.23 4.76
C GLY A 8 -4.38 -9.61 6.12
N PHE A 9 -5.70 -9.48 6.31
CA PHE A 9 -6.39 -9.98 7.51
C PHE A 9 -6.39 -11.51 7.58
N ALA A 10 -6.43 -12.21 6.44
CA ALA A 10 -6.35 -13.66 6.41
C ALA A 10 -4.98 -14.21 6.86
N ILE A 11 -3.90 -13.41 6.76
CA ILE A 11 -2.56 -13.78 7.28
C ILE A 11 -2.59 -14.01 8.79
N TYR A 12 -3.41 -13.24 9.53
CA TYR A 12 -3.55 -13.39 10.98
C TYR A 12 -4.04 -14.78 11.40
N PHE A 13 -4.87 -15.42 10.57
CA PHE A 13 -5.43 -16.74 10.87
C PHE A 13 -4.51 -17.91 10.48
N VAL A 14 -3.41 -17.62 9.79
CA VAL A 14 -2.52 -18.62 9.20
C VAL A 14 -1.30 -18.86 10.10
N LYS A 15 -1.19 -20.07 10.66
CA LYS A 15 -0.08 -20.50 11.53
C LYS A 15 1.06 -21.23 10.78
N SER A 16 0.90 -21.56 9.50
CA SER A 16 1.85 -22.39 8.74
C SER A 16 2.78 -21.56 7.84
N SER A 17 4.09 -21.82 7.91
CA SER A 17 5.14 -21.06 7.20
C SER A 17 4.95 -20.99 5.68
N LEU A 18 4.56 -22.10 5.04
CA LEU A 18 4.30 -22.14 3.59
C LEU A 18 3.10 -21.29 3.22
N GLN A 19 2.08 -21.28 4.06
CA GLN A 19 0.83 -20.57 3.81
C GLN A 19 1.03 -19.05 4.01
N ILE A 20 1.85 -18.63 4.99
CA ILE A 20 2.29 -17.24 5.12
C ILE A 20 3.02 -16.78 3.85
N LEU A 21 3.95 -17.59 3.33
CA LEU A 21 4.72 -17.25 2.13
C LEU A 21 3.85 -17.05 0.88
N MET A 22 2.87 -17.94 0.69
CA MET A 22 1.93 -17.85 -0.43
C MET A 22 1.08 -16.59 -0.35
N VAL A 23 0.55 -16.26 0.84
CA VAL A 23 -0.31 -15.08 1.01
C VAL A 23 0.47 -13.78 0.88
N THR A 24 1.71 -13.69 1.40
CA THR A 24 2.55 -12.50 1.24
C THR A 24 2.95 -12.27 -0.22
N CYS A 25 3.17 -13.33 -1.00
CA CYS A 25 3.42 -13.22 -2.44
C CYS A 25 2.22 -12.59 -3.16
N VAL A 26 1.01 -13.14 -2.94
CA VAL A 26 -0.22 -12.62 -3.55
C VAL A 26 -0.49 -11.17 -3.12
N PHE A 27 -0.28 -10.86 -1.84
CA PHE A 27 -0.42 -9.50 -1.31
C PHE A 27 0.55 -8.52 -1.99
N SER A 28 1.81 -8.92 -2.13
CA SER A 28 2.85 -8.08 -2.77
C SER A 28 2.53 -7.82 -4.24
N LEU A 29 2.10 -8.85 -4.98
CA LEU A 29 1.67 -8.70 -6.37
C LEU A 29 0.52 -7.69 -6.49
N MET A 30 -0.50 -7.81 -5.65
CA MET A 30 -1.65 -6.88 -5.66
C MET A 30 -1.25 -5.43 -5.34
N ILE A 31 -0.31 -5.23 -4.42
CA ILE A 31 0.21 -3.89 -4.10
C ILE A 31 1.00 -3.31 -5.27
N VAL A 32 1.87 -4.11 -5.90
CA VAL A 32 2.67 -3.67 -7.05
C VAL A 32 1.76 -3.26 -8.21
N THR A 33 0.76 -4.08 -8.55
CA THR A 33 -0.21 -3.74 -9.59
C THR A 33 -0.95 -2.44 -9.26
N ALA A 34 -1.39 -2.26 -8.01
CA ALA A 34 -2.08 -1.03 -7.61
C ALA A 34 -1.17 0.21 -7.73
N ASN A 35 0.09 0.11 -7.30
CA ASN A 35 1.06 1.21 -7.46
C ASN A 35 1.32 1.54 -8.94
N PHE A 36 1.42 0.52 -9.79
CA PHE A 36 1.59 0.72 -11.23
C PHE A 36 0.40 1.49 -11.84
N VAL A 37 -0.82 1.10 -11.48
CA VAL A 37 -2.05 1.78 -11.94
C VAL A 37 -2.13 3.21 -11.41
N ILE A 38 -1.78 3.46 -10.15
CA ILE A 38 -1.75 4.84 -9.61
C ILE A 38 -0.70 5.66 -10.37
N GLY A 39 0.48 5.07 -10.62
CA GLY A 39 1.54 5.70 -11.40
C GLY A 39 1.07 6.11 -12.80
N SER A 40 0.40 5.22 -13.53
CA SER A 40 -0.14 5.53 -14.87
C SER A 40 -1.19 6.64 -14.81
N ILE A 41 -2.12 6.59 -13.85
CA ILE A 41 -3.15 7.62 -13.67
C ILE A 41 -2.53 9.00 -13.39
N VAL A 42 -1.44 9.05 -12.61
CA VAL A 42 -0.74 10.31 -12.31
C VAL A 42 -0.18 10.93 -13.60
N VAL A 43 0.42 10.14 -14.49
CA VAL A 43 0.96 10.66 -15.76
C VAL A 43 -0.17 11.04 -16.74
N ASP A 44 -1.30 10.36 -16.70
CA ASP A 44 -2.47 10.66 -17.53
C ASP A 44 -3.19 11.96 -17.10
N ILE A 45 -3.17 12.28 -15.79
CA ILE A 45 -3.82 13.48 -15.23
C ILE A 45 -2.95 14.73 -15.37
N PHE A 46 -1.64 14.61 -15.21
CA PHE A 46 -0.72 15.75 -15.23
C PHE A 46 -0.09 15.92 -16.62
N PRO A 47 -0.17 17.12 -17.25
CA PRO A 47 0.46 17.36 -18.54
C PRO A 47 1.98 17.17 -18.47
N THR A 48 2.60 16.80 -19.60
CA THR A 48 3.99 16.33 -19.71
C THR A 48 5.02 17.27 -19.09
N HIS A 49 4.74 18.57 -19.06
CA HIS A 49 5.61 19.60 -18.47
C HIS A 49 5.66 19.59 -16.93
N VAL A 50 4.63 19.10 -16.25
CA VAL A 50 4.55 19.00 -14.78
C VAL A 50 4.48 17.57 -14.26
N GLY A 51 4.27 16.59 -15.15
CA GLY A 51 4.23 15.16 -14.79
C GLY A 51 5.51 14.65 -14.13
N ALA A 52 6.68 15.12 -14.57
CA ALA A 52 7.96 14.74 -13.95
C ALA A 52 8.05 15.18 -12.48
N VAL A 53 7.62 16.41 -12.17
CA VAL A 53 7.61 16.94 -10.80
C VAL A 53 6.61 16.19 -9.93
N ALA A 54 5.44 15.83 -10.47
CA ALA A 54 4.44 15.03 -9.76
C ALA A 54 4.98 13.64 -9.37
N ILE A 55 5.66 12.95 -10.29
CA ILE A 55 6.27 11.64 -10.01
C ILE A 55 7.41 11.75 -8.98
N CYS A 56 8.25 12.78 -9.11
CA CYS A 56 9.31 13.05 -8.13
C CYS A 56 8.74 13.30 -6.72
N MET A 57 7.67 14.09 -6.63
CA MET A 57 7.00 14.38 -5.36
C MET A 57 6.36 13.12 -4.76
N MET A 58 5.67 12.31 -5.58
CA MET A 58 5.11 11.02 -5.15
C MET A 58 6.20 10.09 -4.63
N THR A 59 7.34 10.02 -5.31
CA THR A 59 8.49 9.19 -4.90
C THR A 59 9.11 9.70 -3.61
N PHE A 60 9.23 11.03 -3.45
CA PHE A 60 9.74 11.64 -2.23
C PHE A 60 8.86 11.28 -1.02
N PHE A 61 7.54 11.47 -1.13
CA PHE A 61 6.61 11.07 -0.08
C PHE A 61 6.63 9.56 0.17
N GLY A 62 6.77 8.74 -0.87
CA GLY A 62 6.92 7.29 -0.72
C GLY A 62 8.17 6.90 0.08
N ARG A 63 9.31 7.57 -0.17
CA ARG A 63 10.56 7.35 0.57
C ARG A 63 10.44 7.80 2.03
N VAL A 64 9.87 8.98 2.28
CA VAL A 64 9.65 9.50 3.64
C VAL A 64 8.71 8.58 4.41
N GLY A 65 7.62 8.14 3.78
CA GLY A 65 6.69 7.17 4.35
C GLY A 65 7.36 5.84 4.70
N ALA A 66 8.21 5.31 3.82
CA ALA A 66 8.95 4.07 4.07
C ALA A 66 9.92 4.18 5.26
N ILE A 67 10.62 5.30 5.39
CA ILE A 67 11.50 5.55 6.54
C ILE A 67 10.68 5.61 7.83
N ALA A 68 9.60 6.38 7.84
CA ALA A 68 8.72 6.52 9.01
C ALA A 68 8.07 5.19 9.41
N SER A 69 7.58 4.41 8.43
CA SER A 69 6.95 3.11 8.70
C SER A 69 7.95 2.10 9.22
N ASN A 70 9.18 2.05 8.67
CA ASN A 70 10.19 1.11 9.17
C ASN A 70 10.60 1.42 10.61
N LEU A 71 10.74 2.70 10.96
CA LEU A 71 11.00 3.10 12.35
C LEU A 71 9.84 2.72 13.27
N ALA A 72 8.60 3.01 12.86
CA ALA A 72 7.41 2.61 13.61
C ALA A 72 7.32 1.09 13.78
N PHE A 73 7.53 0.31 12.72
CA PHE A 73 7.53 -1.16 12.78
C PHE A 73 8.61 -1.68 13.71
N GLY A 74 9.82 -1.10 13.68
CA GLY A 74 10.91 -1.48 14.59
C GLY A 74 10.53 -1.30 16.06
N MET A 75 9.88 -0.18 16.42
CA MET A 75 9.43 0.07 17.79
C MET A 75 8.22 -0.79 18.19
N LEU A 76 7.27 -1.03 17.27
CA LEU A 76 6.04 -1.78 17.56
C LEU A 76 6.27 -3.28 17.65
N LEU A 77 7.17 -3.84 16.82
CA LEU A 77 7.52 -5.27 16.84
C LEU A 77 8.14 -5.70 18.17
N ASP A 78 8.82 -4.79 18.87
CA ASP A 78 9.46 -5.06 20.16
C ASP A 78 8.44 -5.21 21.30
N ILE A 79 7.25 -4.63 21.15
CA ILE A 79 6.18 -4.65 22.16
C ILE A 79 5.12 -5.70 21.83
N SER A 80 4.67 -5.79 20.57
CA SER A 80 3.62 -6.71 20.13
C SER A 80 3.63 -6.94 18.62
N CYS A 81 3.64 -8.21 18.20
CA CYS A 81 3.66 -8.60 16.79
C CYS A 81 2.31 -8.38 16.06
N GLU A 82 1.20 -8.34 16.80
CA GLU A 82 -0.15 -8.15 16.25
C GLU A 82 -0.44 -6.72 15.78
N VAL A 83 -0.02 -5.73 16.55
CA VAL A 83 -0.28 -4.31 16.29
C VAL A 83 0.18 -3.88 14.89
N PRO A 84 1.40 -4.20 14.43
CA PRO A 84 1.83 -3.79 13.10
C PRO A 84 1.01 -4.44 11.97
N ILE A 85 0.47 -5.64 12.16
CA ILE A 85 -0.40 -6.29 11.17
C ILE A 85 -1.71 -5.51 11.00
N PHE A 86 -2.35 -5.13 12.12
CA PHE A 86 -3.56 -4.29 12.10
C PHE A 86 -3.29 -2.91 11.51
N LEU A 87 -2.12 -2.34 11.79
CA LEU A 87 -1.71 -1.04 11.29
C LEU A 87 -1.51 -1.06 9.76
N VAL A 88 -0.85 -2.09 9.22
CA VAL A 88 -0.74 -2.30 7.75
C VAL A 88 -2.12 -2.50 7.13
N GLY A 89 -2.95 -3.37 7.71
CA GLY A 89 -4.27 -3.68 7.19
C GLY A 89 -5.17 -2.44 7.10
N SER A 90 -5.21 -1.64 8.17
CA SER A 90 -5.99 -0.39 8.22
C SER A 90 -5.50 0.65 7.23
N LEU A 91 -4.19 0.86 7.10
CA LEU A 91 -3.62 1.79 6.11
C LEU A 91 -3.93 1.37 4.67
N VAL A 92 -3.84 0.08 4.34
CA VAL A 92 -4.15 -0.43 2.99
C VAL A 92 -5.64 -0.28 2.66
N ILE A 93 -6.52 -0.52 3.64
CA ILE A 93 -7.96 -0.31 3.48
C ILE A 93 -8.26 1.18 3.28
N LEU A 94 -7.67 2.06 4.10
CA LEU A 94 -7.84 3.51 3.99
C LEU A 94 -7.35 4.01 2.62
N GLY A 95 -6.19 3.57 2.16
CA GLY A 95 -5.66 3.90 0.83
C GLY A 95 -6.57 3.41 -0.31
N GLY A 96 -7.16 2.21 -0.16
CA GLY A 96 -8.16 1.70 -1.10
C GLY A 96 -9.45 2.52 -1.11
N LEU A 97 -9.91 2.97 0.06
CA LEU A 97 -11.11 3.80 0.18
C LEU A 97 -10.89 5.21 -0.41
N LEU A 98 -9.72 5.80 -0.14
CA LEU A 98 -9.33 7.08 -0.75
C LEU A 98 -9.26 6.99 -2.27
N ALA A 99 -8.79 5.86 -2.82
CA ALA A 99 -8.77 5.63 -4.26
C ALA A 99 -10.19 5.52 -4.86
N LEU A 100 -11.19 5.03 -4.10
CA LEU A 100 -12.59 5.04 -4.53
C LEU A 100 -13.24 6.42 -4.42
N MET A 101 -12.80 7.23 -3.45
CA MET A 101 -13.26 8.61 -3.26
C MET A 101 -12.67 9.57 -4.28
N LEU A 102 -11.63 9.17 -5.02
CA LEU A 102 -11.12 9.97 -6.13
C LEU A 102 -12.22 10.09 -7.21
N PRO A 103 -12.73 11.30 -7.50
CA PRO A 103 -13.79 11.48 -8.48
C PRO A 103 -13.29 11.00 -9.84
N ARG A 104 -13.88 9.91 -10.33
CA ARG A 104 -13.66 9.42 -11.69
C ARG A 104 -14.13 10.52 -12.63
N LYS A 105 -13.22 11.12 -13.38
CA LYS A 105 -13.55 12.04 -14.47
C LYS A 105 -14.53 11.29 -15.38
N LYS A 106 -15.80 11.67 -15.35
CA LYS A 106 -16.79 11.24 -16.33
C LYS A 106 -16.34 11.88 -17.64
N SER A 107 -16.05 11.04 -18.62
CA SER A 107 -15.70 11.45 -19.98
C SER A 107 -16.69 12.47 -20.52
#